data_AF-A0A2N2HB67-F1
#
_entry.id   AF-A0A2N2HB67-F1
#
_cell.length_a   1.000
_cell.length_b   1.000
_cell.length_c   1.000
_cell.angle_alpha   90.00
_cell.angle_beta   90.00
_cell.angle_gamma   90.00
#
_symmetry.space_group_name_H-M   'P 1'
#
loop_
_entity.id
_entity.type
_entity.pdbx_description
1 polymer ?
#
loop_
_entity_poly.entity_id
_entity_poly.type
_entity_poly.pdbx_seq_one_letter_code
_entity_poly.pdbx_strand_id
1 'polypeptide(L)'
;MDISSDLFSESNIFAGIEKGQLSILFSFGQRRTYGSGVMLFHEGDPALKSYLVSNGRLKLSKLHEEGKEAIVRYINPGGITGAISVFSGKS
;
A
#
# COMPACT_ATOMS: atom_id res chain seq x y z
N MET A 1 11.44 -1.87 -16.66
CA MET A 1 11.74 -2.55 -15.39
C MET A 1 10.49 -3.27 -14.97
N ASP A 2 10.52 -4.56 -15.23
CA ASP A 2 9.45 -5.49 -14.95
C ASP A 2 9.15 -5.42 -13.45
N ILE A 3 7.88 -5.25 -13.06
CA ILE A 3 7.42 -5.40 -11.66
C ILE A 3 7.44 -6.92 -11.33
N SER A 4 8.30 -7.68 -12.02
CA SER A 4 8.13 -9.07 -12.39
C SER A 4 8.18 -9.96 -11.18
N SER A 5 7.23 -10.89 -11.17
CA SER A 5 7.17 -12.16 -10.43
C SER A 5 7.27 -12.09 -8.91
N ASP A 6 8.26 -11.42 -8.36
CA ASP A 6 8.73 -11.66 -7.01
C ASP A 6 7.83 -10.97 -6.00
N LEU A 7 7.38 -9.75 -6.30
CA LEU A 7 6.40 -9.03 -5.48
C LEU A 7 5.04 -9.75 -5.38
N PHE A 8 4.71 -10.55 -6.40
CA PHE A 8 3.44 -11.27 -6.48
C PHE A 8 3.41 -12.51 -5.58
N SER A 9 4.58 -13.10 -5.32
CA SER A 9 4.68 -14.24 -4.41
C SER A 9 4.43 -13.86 -2.95
N GLU A 10 4.72 -12.61 -2.58
CA GLU A 10 4.61 -12.15 -1.18
C GLU A 10 3.21 -11.59 -0.84
N SER A 11 2.35 -11.36 -1.84
CA SER A 11 1.08 -10.66 -1.64
C SER A 11 -0.15 -11.51 -1.97
N ASN A 12 -0.85 -11.96 -0.92
CA ASN A 12 -2.10 -12.72 -1.08
C ASN A 12 -3.27 -11.87 -1.60
N ILE A 13 -3.15 -10.54 -1.67
CA ILE A 13 -4.24 -9.65 -2.13
C ILE A 13 -4.46 -9.75 -3.64
N PHE A 14 -3.47 -10.24 -4.38
CA PHE A 14 -3.50 -10.42 -5.83
C PHE A 14 -3.63 -11.91 -6.21
N ALA A 15 -3.85 -12.78 -5.23
CA ALA A 15 -4.03 -14.20 -5.47
C ALA A 15 -5.24 -14.43 -6.40
N GLY A 16 -5.07 -15.29 -7.40
CA GLY A 16 -6.12 -15.61 -8.37
C GLY A 16 -6.21 -14.67 -9.57
N ILE A 17 -5.40 -13.60 -9.63
CA ILE A 17 -5.28 -12.75 -10.83
C ILE A 17 -4.16 -13.29 -11.73
N GLU A 18 -4.44 -13.45 -13.02
CA GLU A 18 -3.43 -13.93 -13.96
C GLU A 18 -2.31 -12.90 -14.16
N LYS A 19 -1.07 -13.38 -14.41
CA LYS A 19 0.10 -12.50 -14.58
C LYS A 19 -0.10 -11.41 -15.64
N GLY A 20 -0.78 -11.72 -16.75
CA GLY A 20 -1.08 -10.74 -17.79
C GLY A 20 -2.01 -9.61 -17.31
N GLN A 21 -2.99 -9.94 -16.47
CA GLN A 21 -3.91 -8.97 -15.87
C GLN A 21 -3.23 -8.12 -14.79
N LEU A 22 -2.28 -8.70 -14.05
CA LEU A 22 -1.47 -7.95 -13.08
C LEU A 22 -0.65 -6.86 -13.75
N SER A 23 0.03 -7.15 -14.86
CA SER A 23 0.78 -6.14 -15.60
C SER A 23 -0.11 -4.97 -16.05
N ILE A 24 -1.35 -5.27 -16.48
CA ILE A 24 -2.34 -4.24 -16.83
C ILE A 24 -2.74 -3.44 -15.58
N LEU A 25 -3.07 -4.10 -14.46
CA LEU A 25 -3.42 -3.42 -13.21
C LEU A 25 -2.32 -2.45 -12.75
N PHE A 26 -1.06 -2.87 -12.78
CA PHE A 26 0.05 -2.02 -12.37
C PHE A 26 0.37 -0.92 -13.36
N SER A 27 -0.03 -1.04 -14.63
CA SER A 27 0.11 0.04 -15.60
C SER A 27 -0.72 1.28 -15.26
N PHE A 28 -1.80 1.13 -14.49
CA PHE A 28 -2.58 2.25 -13.94
C PHE A 28 -1.93 2.90 -12.71
N GLY A 29 -0.95 2.23 -12.10
CA GLY A 29 -0.19 2.74 -10.97
C GLY A 29 1.00 3.60 -11.37
N GLN A 30 1.51 4.39 -10.43
CA GLN A 30 2.76 5.14 -10.59
C GLN A 30 3.79 4.65 -9.59
N ARG A 31 5.00 4.32 -10.08
CA ARG A 31 6.14 4.04 -9.20
C ARG A 31 6.69 5.35 -8.65
N ARG A 32 6.81 5.44 -7.33
CA ARG A 32 7.40 6.59 -6.62
C ARG A 32 8.37 6.12 -5.55
N THR A 33 9.42 6.90 -5.34
CA THR A 33 10.41 6.70 -4.27
C THR A 33 10.25 7.82 -3.25
N TYR A 34 10.21 7.45 -1.97
CA TYR A 34 10.09 8.37 -0.86
C TYR A 34 11.26 8.21 0.09
N GLY A 35 11.71 9.32 0.68
CA GLY A 35 12.69 9.29 1.77
C GLY A 35 12.09 8.73 3.06
N SER A 36 12.95 8.29 3.96
CA SER A 36 12.53 7.89 5.31
C SER A 36 11.85 9.07 6.03
N GLY A 37 10.78 8.79 6.76
CA GLY A 37 10.03 9.79 7.52
C GLY A 37 9.04 10.63 6.70
N VAL A 38 8.97 10.45 5.38
CA VAL A 38 7.96 11.13 4.56
C VAL A 38 6.57 10.59 4.90
N MET A 39 5.66 11.51 5.24
CA MET A 39 4.25 11.19 5.48
C MET A 39 3.51 11.04 4.15
N LEU A 40 2.81 9.92 3.97
CA LEU A 40 2.09 9.62 2.72
C LEU A 40 0.60 9.98 2.75
N PHE A 41 -0.01 9.95 3.93
CA PHE A 41 -1.40 10.29 4.20
C PHE A 41 -1.62 10.39 5.72
N HIS A 42 -2.70 11.05 6.12
CA HIS A 42 -3.22 11.10 7.49
C HIS A 42 -4.56 10.37 7.61
N GLU A 43 -4.94 10.01 8.83
CA GLU A 43 -6.30 9.57 9.12
C GLU A 43 -7.29 10.70 8.81
N GLY A 44 -8.35 10.38 8.06
CA GLY A 44 -9.34 11.37 7.63
C GLY A 44 -9.08 12.00 6.26
N ASP A 45 -7.89 11.82 5.67
CA ASP A 45 -7.63 12.25 4.30
C ASP A 45 -8.59 11.53 3.32
N PRO A 46 -9.06 12.22 2.26
CA PRO A 46 -9.79 11.56 1.19
C PRO A 46 -9.01 10.35 0.65
N ALA A 47 -9.66 9.20 0.63
CA ALA A 47 -9.03 7.93 0.27
C ALA A 47 -8.90 7.77 -1.25
N LEU A 48 -8.06 8.61 -1.85
CA LEU A 48 -7.87 8.73 -3.29
C LEU A 48 -6.74 7.85 -3.82
N LYS A 49 -5.90 7.29 -2.94
CA LYS A 49 -4.69 6.57 -3.30
C LYS A 49 -4.48 5.35 -2.41
N SER A 50 -3.99 4.28 -3.02
CA SER A 50 -3.44 3.12 -2.33
C SER A 50 -1.95 2.99 -2.63
N TYR A 51 -1.22 2.41 -1.69
CA TYR A 51 0.23 2.25 -1.78
C TYR A 51 0.59 0.77 -1.67
N LEU A 52 1.26 0.24 -2.69
CA LEU A 52 1.90 -1.07 -2.68
C LEU A 52 3.39 -0.88 -2.41
N VAL A 53 3.91 -1.57 -1.39
CA VAL A 53 5.33 -1.50 -1.07
C VAL A 53 6.09 -2.43 -2.01
N SER A 54 6.96 -1.86 -2.84
CA SER A 54 7.85 -2.64 -3.71
C SER A 54 9.24 -2.86 -3.10
N ASN A 55 9.70 -1.94 -2.25
CA ASN A 55 10.97 -2.01 -1.53
C ASN A 55 10.89 -1.14 -0.27
N GLY A 56 11.63 -1.50 0.77
CA GLY A 56 11.59 -0.83 2.06
C GLY A 56 10.37 -1.24 2.89
N ARG A 57 9.85 -0.32 3.71
CA ARG A 57 8.68 -0.56 4.57
C ARG A 57 7.92 0.73 4.85
N LEU A 58 6.62 0.61 5.05
CA LEU A 58 5.78 1.69 5.59
C LEU A 58 5.44 1.42 7.05
N LYS A 59 5.40 2.46 7.87
CA LYS A 59 4.89 2.44 9.24
C LYS A 59 3.47 2.99 9.22
N LEU A 60 2.50 2.21 9.65
CA LEU A 60 1.16 2.70 9.95
C LEU A 60 1.06 2.90 11.46
N SER A 61 0.73 4.12 11.86
CA SER A 61 0.62 4.52 13.26
C SER A 61 -0.64 5.34 13.48
N LYS A 62 -1.06 5.40 14.74
CA LYS A 62 -2.14 6.25 15.21
C LYS A 62 -1.58 7.23 16.22
N LEU A 63 -1.94 8.50 16.07
CA LEU A 63 -1.61 9.53 17.05
C LEU A 63 -2.71 9.58 18.10
N HIS A 64 -2.35 9.45 19.37
CA HIS A 64 -3.26 9.65 20.49
C HIS A 64 -3.29 11.12 20.90
N GLU A 65 -4.37 11.53 21.58
CA GLU A 65 -4.62 12.92 22.00
C GLU A 65 -3.46 13.52 22.83
N GLU A 66 -2.70 12.69 23.55
CA GLU A 66 -1.51 13.10 24.32
C GLU A 66 -0.23 13.26 23.48
N GLY A 67 -0.31 13.17 22.15
CA GLY A 67 0.86 13.21 21.25
C GLY A 67 1.67 11.90 21.22
N LYS A 68 1.18 10.85 21.88
CA LYS A 68 1.79 9.51 21.85
C LYS A 68 1.46 8.81 20.54
N GLU A 69 2.48 8.37 19.82
CA GLU A 69 2.32 7.60 18.59
C GLU A 69 2.29 6.09 18.90
N ALA A 70 1.20 5.42 18.58
CA ALA A 70 1.08 3.98 18.65
C ALA A 70 1.28 3.37 17.26
N ILE A 71 2.25 2.47 17.14
CA ILE A 71 2.48 1.74 15.88
C ILE A 71 1.40 0.66 15.76
N VAL A 72 0.61 0.75 14.70
CA VAL A 72 -0.42 -0.25 14.39
C VAL A 72 0.22 -1.45 13.70
N ARG A 73 1.00 -1.21 12.64
CA ARG A 73 1.74 -2.26 11.91
C ARG A 73 2.80 -1.69 10.99
N TYR A 74 3.73 -2.55 10.59
CA TYR A 74 4.60 -2.32 9.45
C TYR A 74 4.03 -3.02 8.20
N ILE A 75 4.12 -2.35 7.06
CA ILE A 75 3.77 -2.90 5.76
C ILE A 75 5.07 -3.14 5.00
N ASN A 76 5.40 -4.41 4.81
CA ASN A 76 6.60 -4.88 4.11
C ASN A 76 6.34 -4.99 2.60
N PRO A 77 7.37 -5.29 1.77
CA PRO A 77 7.19 -5.53 0.35
C PRO A 77 6.06 -6.53 0.06
N GLY A 78 5.33 -6.30 -1.03
CA GLY A 78 4.09 -7.02 -1.35
C GLY A 78 2.86 -6.55 -0.56
N GLY A 79 3.02 -5.85 0.56
CA GLY A 79 1.90 -5.33 1.34
C GLY A 79 1.27 -4.07 0.74
N ILE A 80 -0.06 -3.93 0.92
CA ILE A 80 -0.83 -2.75 0.51
C ILE A 80 -1.37 -1.97 1.71
N THR A 81 -1.46 -0.64 1.58
CA THR A 81 -2.15 0.25 2.53
C THR A 81 -2.87 1.39 1.81
N GLY A 82 -3.72 2.13 2.53
CA GLY A 82 -4.61 3.15 1.94
C GLY A 82 -5.80 2.55 1.16
N ALA A 83 -5.94 1.22 1.19
CA ALA A 83 -6.88 0.46 0.40
C ALA A 83 -8.33 0.45 0.93
N ILE A 84 -8.59 0.94 2.15
CA ILE A 84 -9.85 0.65 2.84
C ILE A 84 -11.06 1.38 2.22
N SER A 85 -10.89 2.47 1.47
CA SER A 85 -12.03 3.09 0.76
C SER A 85 -12.26 2.57 -0.66
N VAL A 86 -11.27 1.91 -1.27
CA VAL A 86 -11.36 1.49 -2.68
C VAL A 86 -11.97 0.08 -2.80
N PHE A 87 -11.82 -0.75 -1.75
CA PHE A 87 -12.33 -2.12 -1.72
C PHE A 87 -13.51 -2.34 -0.76
N SER A 88 -13.96 -1.32 -0.03
CA SER A 88 -15.21 -1.41 0.72
C SER A 88 -16.39 -1.25 -0.24
N GLY A 89 -16.81 -2.36 -0.85
CA GLY A 89 -18.08 -2.47 -1.55
C GLY A 89 -19.26 -2.29 -0.59
N LYS A 90 -19.47 -1.06 -0.12
CA LYS A 90 -20.75 -0.64 0.44
C LYS A 90 -21.47 0.15 -0.64
N SER A 91 -22.33 -0.56 -1.36
CA SER A 91 -23.59 0.01 -1.88
C SER A 91 -24.47 0.48 -0.73
#